data_AF-A0A847EAF1-F1
#
_entry.id   AF-A0A847EAF1-F1
#
_cell.length_a   1.000
_cell.length_b   1.000
_cell.length_c   1.000
_cell.angle_alpha   90.00
_cell.angle_beta   90.00
_cell.angle_gamma   90.00
#
_symmetry.space_group_name_H-M   'P 1'
#
loop_
_entity.id
_entity.type
_entity.pdbx_description
1 polymer ?
#
loop_
_entity_poly.entity_id
_entity_poly.type
_entity_poly.pdbx_seq_one_letter_code
_entity_poly.pdbx_strand_id
1 'polypeptide(L)'
;MRMLNRMNTGKIIYCLLVLFIAAGLKYTYSQSTSEDLQWILGPTASLVEALTGEQFMKEQNIGYVSVHQRIAIIPGCSGINFMIAAFCMLTISLVCSTNRKQYLTLYLMAGFAAAYGMTVCTNSLRIILSIYLYRADIYFSMMTPANIHRLAGIAIYFVCLCFLYFCVQKISSGRHFDTGKRENKRDNHKSIFVSCLVPLFWYLFIVLALPVMNQAHIKNPSLFREHAMYVLIVSFFLFVMMFLLVICYRSAKPKQEPGRNL
;
A
#
# COMPACT_ATOMS: atom_id res chain seq x y z
N MET A 1 18.37 6.54 15.79
CA MET A 1 18.67 6.01 17.14
C MET A 1 17.68 6.43 18.25
N ARG A 2 16.95 7.56 18.18
CA ARG A 2 15.94 7.94 19.19
C ARG A 2 14.61 7.15 19.19
N MET A 3 14.30 6.42 18.11
CA MET A 3 13.09 5.55 18.05
C MET A 3 13.24 4.25 18.86
N LEU A 4 14.42 3.61 18.80
CA LEU A 4 14.69 2.35 19.53
C LEU A 4 14.68 2.54 21.05
N ASN A 5 15.09 3.71 21.56
CA ASN A 5 15.20 3.97 23.00
C ASN A 5 13.84 4.21 23.72
N ARG A 6 12.71 4.19 22.98
CA ARG A 6 11.33 4.26 23.52
C ARG A 6 10.51 2.99 23.27
N MET A 7 11.14 1.94 22.73
CA MET A 7 10.47 0.67 22.48
C MET A 7 10.51 -0.19 23.74
N ASN A 8 9.41 -0.20 24.49
CA ASN A 8 9.19 -1.19 25.53
C ASN A 8 9.07 -2.59 24.88
N THR A 9 9.53 -3.65 25.56
CA THR A 9 9.42 -5.06 25.17
C THR A 9 8.06 -5.42 24.58
N GLY A 10 6.97 -4.90 25.16
CA GLY A 10 5.63 -5.10 24.61
C GLY A 10 5.46 -4.61 23.16
N LYS A 11 5.98 -3.43 22.80
CA LYS A 11 5.91 -2.93 21.42
C LYS A 11 6.73 -3.80 20.47
N ILE A 12 7.90 -4.27 20.91
CA ILE A 12 8.76 -5.15 20.12
C ILE A 12 8.02 -6.44 19.80
N ILE A 13 7.40 -7.07 20.80
CA ILE A 13 6.60 -8.29 20.62
C ILE A 13 5.49 -8.06 19.58
N TYR A 14 4.75 -6.95 19.66
CA TYR A 14 3.69 -6.65 18.68
C TYR A 14 4.23 -6.40 17.27
N CYS A 15 5.35 -5.69 17.12
CA CYS A 15 5.98 -5.50 15.81
C CYS A 15 6.42 -6.85 15.21
N LEU A 16 7.02 -7.73 16.02
CA LEU A 16 7.39 -9.08 15.58
C LEU A 16 6.17 -9.91 15.22
N LEU A 17 5.09 -9.81 15.98
CA LEU A 17 3.82 -10.48 15.68
C LEU A 17 3.23 -10.01 14.35
N VAL A 18 3.25 -8.69 14.07
CA VAL A 18 2.82 -8.14 12.77
C VAL A 18 3.64 -8.72 11.63
N LEU A 19 4.97 -8.76 11.77
CA LEU A 19 5.87 -9.33 10.77
C LEU A 19 5.64 -10.84 10.59
N PHE A 20 5.36 -11.56 11.67
CA PHE A 20 5.03 -12.99 11.63
C PHE A 20 3.73 -13.24 10.87
N ILE A 21 2.66 -12.49 11.17
CA ILE A 21 1.38 -12.57 10.44
C ILE A 21 1.59 -12.24 8.96
N ALA A 22 2.35 -11.18 8.66
CA ALA A 22 2.67 -10.78 7.30
C ALA A 22 3.42 -11.88 6.52
N ALA A 23 4.41 -12.52 7.16
CA ALA A 23 5.18 -13.62 6.60
C ALA A 23 4.35 -14.90 6.42
N GLY A 24 3.37 -15.14 7.30
CA GLY A 24 2.37 -16.20 7.13
C GLY A 24 1.45 -15.94 5.93
N LEU A 25 0.90 -14.72 5.82
CA LEU A 25 -0.02 -14.33 4.74
C LEU A 25 0.62 -14.43 3.35
N LYS A 26 1.73 -13.72 3.14
CA LYS A 26 3.00 -14.40 2.92
C LYS A 26 3.02 -15.72 2.15
N TYR A 27 3.55 -16.67 2.90
CA TYR A 27 3.77 -18.05 2.56
C TYR A 27 2.51 -18.75 2.04
N THR A 28 1.36 -18.54 2.70
CA THR A 28 0.09 -19.12 2.26
C THR A 28 -0.23 -18.68 0.84
N TYR A 29 -0.18 -17.36 0.55
CA TYR A 29 -0.46 -16.84 -0.79
C TYR A 29 0.50 -17.37 -1.86
N SER A 30 1.79 -17.58 -1.58
CA SER A 30 2.71 -18.13 -2.58
C SER A 30 2.36 -19.55 -3.03
N GLN A 31 1.62 -20.30 -2.20
CA GLN A 31 1.19 -21.67 -2.49
C GLN A 31 -0.29 -21.76 -2.89
N SER A 32 -1.05 -20.67 -2.77
CA SER A 32 -2.50 -20.63 -2.97
C SER A 32 -2.90 -20.65 -4.45
N THR A 33 -3.96 -21.40 -4.74
CA THR A 33 -4.69 -21.37 -6.01
C THR A 33 -5.73 -20.24 -6.03
N SER A 34 -6.44 -20.05 -7.15
CA SER A 34 -7.58 -19.12 -7.22
C SER A 34 -8.70 -19.46 -6.23
N GLU A 35 -8.82 -20.73 -5.85
CA GLU A 35 -9.90 -21.18 -4.95
C GLU A 35 -9.62 -20.77 -3.50
N ASP A 36 -8.37 -20.87 -3.06
CA ASP A 36 -7.93 -20.47 -1.72
C ASP A 36 -8.04 -18.95 -1.50
N LEU A 37 -8.11 -18.17 -2.58
CA LEU A 37 -8.13 -16.70 -2.55
C LEU A 37 -9.53 -16.11 -2.70
N GLN A 38 -10.59 -16.92 -2.65
CA GLN A 38 -11.97 -16.45 -2.78
C GLN A 38 -12.35 -15.40 -1.73
N TRP A 39 -11.78 -15.48 -0.52
CA TRP A 39 -12.04 -14.51 0.54
C TRP A 39 -11.63 -13.07 0.18
N ILE A 40 -10.69 -12.87 -0.74
CA ILE A 40 -10.28 -11.54 -1.21
C ILE A 40 -10.73 -11.28 -2.66
N LEU A 41 -10.72 -12.31 -3.51
CA LEU A 41 -11.13 -12.21 -4.90
C LEU A 41 -12.64 -12.00 -5.03
N GLY A 42 -13.45 -12.69 -4.23
CA GLY A 42 -14.91 -12.56 -4.26
C GLY A 42 -15.37 -11.15 -3.93
N PRO A 43 -15.01 -10.59 -2.77
CA PRO A 43 -15.37 -9.20 -2.42
C PRO A 43 -14.83 -8.17 -3.41
N THR A 44 -13.64 -8.39 -3.99
CA THR A 44 -13.13 -7.54 -5.07
C THR A 44 -14.01 -7.64 -6.31
N ALA A 45 -14.32 -8.85 -6.78
CA ALA A 45 -15.16 -9.06 -7.96
C ALA A 45 -16.53 -8.40 -7.77
N SER A 46 -17.22 -8.69 -6.65
CA SER A 46 -18.52 -8.09 -6.34
C SER A 46 -18.49 -6.56 -6.29
N LEU A 47 -17.41 -5.96 -5.77
CA LEU A 47 -17.28 -4.51 -5.77
C LEU A 47 -17.05 -3.94 -7.19
N VAL A 48 -16.28 -4.65 -8.03
CA VAL A 48 -16.12 -4.27 -9.44
C VAL A 48 -17.45 -4.39 -10.18
N GLU A 49 -18.19 -5.48 -10.02
CA GLU A 49 -19.53 -5.68 -10.59
C GLU A 49 -20.48 -4.56 -10.19
N ALA A 50 -20.53 -4.22 -8.89
CA ALA A 50 -21.40 -3.17 -8.38
C ALA A 50 -21.07 -1.78 -8.95
N LEU A 51 -19.78 -1.49 -9.22
CA LEU A 51 -19.35 -0.18 -9.72
C LEU A 51 -19.40 -0.06 -11.25
N THR A 52 -19.28 -1.17 -11.98
CA THR A 52 -19.15 -1.15 -13.45
C THR A 52 -20.37 -1.73 -14.17
N GLY A 53 -21.21 -2.48 -13.47
CA GLY A 53 -22.31 -3.25 -14.06
C GLY A 53 -21.86 -4.49 -14.84
N GLU A 54 -20.55 -4.80 -14.84
CA GLU A 54 -20.02 -6.00 -15.49
C GLU A 54 -20.42 -7.25 -14.71
N GLN A 55 -20.51 -8.40 -15.41
CA GLN A 55 -20.74 -9.69 -14.78
C GLN A 55 -19.47 -10.53 -14.78
N PHE A 56 -19.08 -11.04 -13.62
CA PHE A 56 -18.00 -11.98 -13.45
C PHE A 56 -18.56 -13.35 -13.02
N MET A 57 -18.32 -14.36 -13.85
CA MET A 57 -18.61 -15.74 -13.50
C MET A 57 -17.38 -16.37 -12.85
N LYS A 58 -17.61 -17.10 -11.77
CA LYS A 58 -16.55 -17.88 -11.13
C LYS A 58 -16.25 -19.11 -11.98
N GLU A 59 -15.00 -19.23 -12.41
CA GLU A 59 -14.49 -20.33 -13.21
C GLU A 59 -13.46 -21.14 -12.41
N GLN A 60 -13.57 -22.48 -12.46
CA GLN A 60 -12.68 -23.36 -11.69
C GLN A 60 -11.24 -23.19 -12.15
N ASN A 61 -10.29 -23.22 -11.20
CA ASN A 61 -8.84 -23.06 -11.43
C ASN A 61 -8.37 -21.74 -12.09
N ILE A 62 -9.26 -20.81 -12.43
CA ILE A 62 -8.90 -19.53 -13.05
C ILE A 62 -9.18 -18.36 -12.10
N GLY A 63 -10.38 -18.31 -11.52
CA GLY A 63 -10.83 -17.18 -10.72
C GLY A 63 -12.15 -16.61 -11.25
N TYR A 64 -12.26 -15.28 -11.33
CA TYR A 64 -13.48 -14.61 -11.78
C TYR A 64 -13.30 -14.10 -13.20
N VAL A 65 -14.11 -14.56 -14.15
CA VAL A 65 -13.96 -14.29 -15.58
C VAL A 65 -15.18 -13.54 -16.10
N SER A 66 -14.95 -12.48 -16.86
CA SER A 66 -15.97 -11.80 -17.64
C SER A 66 -15.77 -12.09 -19.12
N VAL A 67 -16.70 -12.83 -19.71
CA VAL A 67 -16.68 -13.17 -21.15
C VAL A 67 -16.85 -11.91 -22.01
N HIS A 68 -17.71 -10.98 -21.57
CA HIS A 68 -18.00 -9.75 -22.30
C HIS A 68 -16.76 -8.85 -22.42
N GLN A 69 -15.98 -8.72 -21.35
CA GLN A 69 -14.75 -7.90 -21.35
C GLN A 69 -13.50 -8.68 -21.76
N ARG A 70 -13.58 -10.01 -21.88
CA ARG A 70 -12.42 -10.92 -22.03
C ARG A 70 -11.35 -10.70 -20.96
N ILE A 71 -11.78 -10.43 -19.73
CA ILE A 71 -10.90 -10.14 -18.57
C ILE A 71 -11.09 -11.22 -17.51
N ALA A 72 -9.98 -11.66 -16.92
CA ALA A 72 -9.95 -12.61 -15.83
C ALA A 72 -9.27 -12.00 -14.59
N ILE A 73 -9.95 -12.05 -13.45
CA ILE A 73 -9.41 -11.73 -12.14
C ILE A 73 -8.78 -13.01 -11.57
N ILE A 74 -7.48 -13.16 -11.85
CA ILE A 74 -6.66 -14.31 -11.44
C ILE A 74 -5.95 -14.05 -10.08
N PRO A 75 -5.27 -15.05 -9.47
CA PRO A 75 -4.50 -14.86 -8.23
C PRO A 75 -3.47 -13.72 -8.24
N GLY A 76 -2.89 -13.40 -9.40
CA GLY A 76 -2.01 -12.24 -9.58
C GLY A 76 -2.71 -10.90 -9.34
N CYS A 77 -4.04 -10.89 -9.37
CA CYS A 77 -4.89 -9.74 -9.12
C CYS A 77 -5.43 -9.64 -7.69
N SER A 78 -4.98 -10.47 -6.74
CA SER A 78 -5.54 -10.49 -5.37
C SER A 78 -5.23 -9.23 -4.55
N GLY A 79 -4.16 -8.50 -4.87
CA GLY A 79 -3.72 -7.36 -4.08
C GLY A 79 -3.10 -7.72 -2.72
N ILE A 80 -2.85 -9.00 -2.43
CA ILE A 80 -2.32 -9.43 -1.12
C ILE A 80 -0.98 -8.79 -0.78
N ASN A 81 -0.10 -8.55 -1.75
CA ASN A 81 1.15 -7.83 -1.50
C ASN A 81 0.90 -6.40 -1.01
N PHE A 82 -0.10 -5.72 -1.58
CA PHE A 82 -0.51 -4.40 -1.10
C PHE A 82 -1.13 -4.50 0.30
N MET A 83 -1.96 -5.51 0.56
CA MET A 83 -2.52 -5.76 1.90
C MET A 83 -1.43 -5.92 2.95
N ILE A 84 -0.39 -6.71 2.67
CA ILE A 84 0.73 -6.93 3.57
C ILE A 84 1.49 -5.62 3.80
N ALA A 85 1.80 -4.88 2.74
CA ALA A 85 2.48 -3.58 2.85
C ALA A 85 1.66 -2.59 3.68
N ALA A 86 0.36 -2.48 3.41
CA ALA A 86 -0.57 -1.64 4.14
C ALA A 86 -0.68 -2.04 5.61
N PHE A 87 -0.83 -3.33 5.90
CA PHE A 87 -0.92 -3.87 7.26
C PHE A 87 0.33 -3.60 8.08
N CYS A 88 1.51 -3.90 7.52
CA CYS A 88 2.78 -3.65 8.20
C CYS A 88 2.98 -2.16 8.46
N MET A 89 2.83 -1.33 7.43
CA MET A 89 3.00 0.12 7.53
C MET A 89 2.04 0.72 8.56
N LEU A 90 0.75 0.40 8.46
CA LEU A 90 -0.31 0.94 9.31
C LEU A 90 -0.12 0.53 10.77
N THR A 91 -0.02 -0.77 11.02
CA THR A 91 0.00 -1.33 12.38
C THR A 91 1.29 -0.98 13.10
N ILE A 92 2.45 -1.08 12.44
CA ILE A 92 3.74 -0.74 13.07
C ILE A 92 3.81 0.77 13.37
N SER A 93 3.29 1.62 12.47
CA SER A 93 3.24 3.07 12.72
C SER A 93 2.39 3.40 13.96
N LEU A 94 1.22 2.75 14.11
CA LEU A 94 0.32 2.94 15.26
C LEU A 94 0.88 2.39 16.58
N VAL A 95 1.47 1.18 16.54
CA VAL A 95 2.12 0.55 17.70
C VAL A 95 3.31 1.38 18.18
N CYS A 96 4.09 1.94 17.27
CA CYS A 96 5.23 2.78 17.61
C CYS A 96 4.79 4.14 18.17
N SER A 97 3.71 4.74 17.65
CA SER A 97 3.25 6.09 18.01
C SER A 97 2.52 6.15 19.37
N THR A 98 1.87 5.06 19.79
CA THR A 98 1.13 5.03 21.06
C THR A 98 2.02 4.77 22.28
N ASN A 99 1.67 5.33 23.43
CA ASN A 99 2.30 5.00 24.72
C ASN A 99 1.42 4.07 25.59
N ARG A 100 0.18 3.81 25.16
CA ARG A 100 -0.84 3.11 25.95
C ARG A 100 -0.92 1.64 25.51
N LYS A 101 -0.47 0.72 26.37
CA LYS A 101 -0.43 -0.73 26.08
C LYS A 101 -1.80 -1.32 25.75
N GLN A 102 -2.87 -0.80 26.35
CA GLN A 102 -4.25 -1.25 26.13
C GLN A 102 -4.74 -1.15 24.67
N TYR A 103 -4.14 -0.27 23.86
CA TYR A 103 -4.53 -0.11 22.45
C TYR A 103 -3.71 -0.98 21.48
N LEU A 104 -2.71 -1.74 21.96
CA LEU A 104 -1.85 -2.55 21.07
C LEU A 104 -2.65 -3.63 20.32
N THR A 105 -3.46 -4.40 21.04
CA THR A 105 -4.36 -5.41 20.43
C THR A 105 -5.37 -4.76 19.49
N LEU A 106 -5.95 -3.63 19.90
CA LEU A 106 -6.90 -2.90 19.07
C LEU A 106 -6.26 -2.44 17.75
N TYR A 107 -5.04 -1.90 17.79
CA TYR A 107 -4.33 -1.48 16.58
C TYR A 107 -3.93 -2.65 15.69
N LEU A 108 -3.63 -3.82 16.25
CA LEU A 108 -3.39 -5.03 15.46
C LEU A 108 -4.65 -5.44 14.69
N MET A 109 -5.79 -5.56 15.38
CA MET A 109 -7.06 -5.97 14.77
C MET A 109 -7.58 -4.93 13.78
N ALA A 110 -7.63 -3.66 14.20
CA ALA A 110 -8.07 -2.55 13.35
C ALA A 110 -7.12 -2.34 12.16
N GLY A 111 -5.82 -2.53 12.35
CA GLY A 111 -4.82 -2.45 11.30
C GLY A 111 -5.01 -3.52 10.24
N PHE A 112 -5.27 -4.76 10.65
CA PHE A 112 -5.57 -5.86 9.73
C PHE A 112 -6.86 -5.61 8.95
N ALA A 113 -7.94 -5.24 9.64
CA ALA A 113 -9.23 -4.95 9.02
C ALA A 113 -9.16 -3.76 8.04
N ALA A 114 -8.48 -2.69 8.43
CA ALA A 114 -8.29 -1.52 7.57
C ALA A 114 -7.41 -1.84 6.35
N ALA A 115 -6.35 -2.63 6.51
CA ALA A 115 -5.52 -3.08 5.40
C ALA A 115 -6.30 -3.96 4.42
N TYR A 116 -7.14 -4.87 4.94
CA TYR A 116 -8.03 -5.69 4.13
C TYR A 116 -9.03 -4.83 3.34
N GLY A 117 -9.78 -3.95 4.02
CA GLY A 117 -10.76 -3.08 3.37
C GLY A 117 -10.13 -2.15 2.34
N MET A 118 -8.98 -1.53 2.66
CA MET A 118 -8.22 -0.73 1.72
C MET A 118 -7.79 -1.54 0.50
N THR A 119 -7.38 -2.81 0.70
CA THR A 119 -6.99 -3.68 -0.40
C THR A 119 -8.15 -3.96 -1.33
N VAL A 120 -9.33 -4.33 -0.81
CA VAL A 120 -10.52 -4.56 -1.64
C VAL A 120 -10.85 -3.32 -2.48
N CYS A 121 -10.87 -2.12 -1.87
CA CYS A 121 -11.14 -0.87 -2.58
C CYS A 121 -10.09 -0.54 -3.64
N THR A 122 -8.81 -0.52 -3.24
CA THR A 122 -7.69 -0.17 -4.12
C THR A 122 -7.54 -1.18 -5.26
N ASN A 123 -7.74 -2.46 -4.97
CA ASN A 123 -7.65 -3.52 -5.97
C ASN A 123 -8.81 -3.48 -6.98
N SER A 124 -10.01 -3.15 -6.51
CA SER A 124 -11.17 -2.91 -7.39
C SER A 124 -10.92 -1.73 -8.31
N LEU A 125 -10.43 -0.60 -7.78
CA LEU A 125 -10.05 0.57 -8.59
C LEU A 125 -9.00 0.21 -9.66
N ARG A 126 -8.00 -0.60 -9.29
CA ARG A 126 -6.96 -1.07 -10.22
C ARG A 126 -7.53 -1.92 -11.35
N ILE A 127 -8.45 -2.82 -11.05
CA ILE A 127 -9.12 -3.67 -12.07
C ILE A 127 -9.98 -2.80 -12.97
N ILE A 128 -10.80 -1.91 -12.41
CA ILE A 128 -11.65 -0.97 -13.16
C ILE A 128 -10.80 -0.10 -14.09
N LEU A 129 -9.73 0.50 -13.59
CA LEU A 129 -8.83 1.29 -14.42
C LEU A 129 -8.21 0.44 -15.54
N SER A 130 -7.86 -0.82 -15.27
CA SER A 130 -7.36 -1.73 -16.30
C SER A 130 -8.41 -2.01 -17.38
N ILE A 131 -9.69 -2.18 -17.02
CA ILE A 131 -10.81 -2.34 -17.97
C ILE A 131 -10.91 -1.10 -18.87
N TYR A 132 -10.91 0.10 -18.30
CA TYR A 132 -11.03 1.34 -19.08
C TYR A 132 -9.82 1.60 -19.97
N LEU A 133 -8.61 1.36 -19.48
CA LEU A 133 -7.38 1.48 -20.28
C LEU A 133 -7.38 0.46 -21.43
N TYR A 134 -7.95 -0.72 -21.21
CA TYR A 134 -8.13 -1.72 -22.26
C TYR A 134 -9.09 -1.28 -23.36
N ARG A 135 -10.20 -0.62 -22.99
CA ARG A 135 -11.16 -0.07 -23.97
C ARG A 135 -10.63 1.13 -24.74
N ALA A 136 -9.76 1.92 -24.13
CA ALA A 136 -9.22 3.13 -24.76
C ALA A 136 -8.19 2.85 -25.87
N ASP A 137 -7.84 1.58 -26.09
CA ASP A 137 -6.90 1.11 -27.13
C ASP A 137 -5.58 1.90 -27.18
N ILE A 138 -5.06 2.30 -26.00
CA ILE A 138 -3.81 3.08 -25.87
C ILE A 138 -2.57 2.17 -26.09
N TYR A 139 -2.73 1.10 -26.87
CA TYR A 139 -1.73 0.07 -27.10
C TYR A 139 -0.80 0.46 -28.24
N PHE A 140 0.18 1.31 -27.95
CA PHE A 140 1.32 1.52 -28.85
C PHE A 140 2.31 0.35 -28.74
N SER A 141 3.17 0.14 -29.75
CA SER A 141 4.08 -1.02 -29.88
C SER A 141 4.99 -1.35 -28.67
N MET A 142 5.18 -0.42 -27.72
CA MET A 142 5.92 -0.64 -26.46
C MET A 142 5.04 -0.83 -25.20
N MET A 143 3.73 -0.61 -25.28
CA MET A 143 2.79 -0.70 -24.15
C MET A 143 1.86 -1.90 -24.29
N THR A 144 2.35 -3.09 -23.94
CA THR A 144 1.51 -4.29 -23.87
C THR A 144 0.45 -4.19 -22.77
N PRO A 145 -0.68 -4.91 -22.86
CA PRO A 145 -1.69 -4.96 -21.79
C PRO A 145 -1.12 -5.34 -20.42
N ALA A 146 -0.14 -6.24 -20.41
CA ALA A 146 0.56 -6.64 -19.19
C ALA A 146 1.37 -5.49 -18.56
N ASN A 147 2.06 -4.69 -19.38
CA ASN A 147 2.85 -3.55 -18.92
C ASN A 147 1.98 -2.42 -18.39
N ILE A 148 0.85 -2.13 -19.07
CA ILE A 148 -0.12 -1.14 -18.59
C ILE A 148 -0.76 -1.58 -17.27
N HIS A 149 -1.20 -2.84 -17.16
CA HIS A 149 -1.76 -3.37 -15.92
C HIS A 149 -0.76 -3.30 -14.77
N ARG A 150 0.51 -3.63 -15.03
CA ARG A 150 1.61 -3.50 -14.05
C ARG A 150 1.81 -2.04 -13.64
N LEU A 151 1.86 -1.10 -14.59
CA LEU A 151 2.04 0.32 -14.32
C LEU A 151 0.87 0.89 -13.50
N ALA A 152 -0.36 0.62 -13.91
CA ALA A 152 -1.57 1.01 -13.19
C ALA A 152 -1.58 0.44 -11.77
N GLY A 153 -1.18 -0.83 -11.60
CA GLY A 153 -1.03 -1.46 -10.30
C GLY A 153 0.00 -0.76 -9.42
N ILE A 154 1.19 -0.45 -9.94
CA ILE A 154 2.22 0.26 -9.17
C ILE A 154 1.74 1.65 -8.75
N ALA A 155 1.15 2.39 -9.69
CA ALA A 155 0.68 3.75 -9.43
C ALA A 155 -0.43 3.79 -8.38
N ILE A 156 -1.49 3.00 -8.58
CA ILE A 156 -2.64 2.97 -7.65
C ILE A 156 -2.20 2.49 -6.27
N TYR A 157 -1.46 1.38 -6.19
CA TYR A 157 -1.03 0.83 -4.89
C TYR A 157 -0.14 1.80 -4.14
N PHE A 158 0.85 2.41 -4.80
CA PHE A 158 1.73 3.35 -4.14
C PHE A 158 0.99 4.61 -3.67
N VAL A 159 0.15 5.21 -4.51
CA VAL A 159 -0.63 6.41 -4.15
C VAL A 159 -1.60 6.11 -3.00
N CYS A 160 -2.33 4.99 -3.06
CA CYS A 160 -3.22 4.57 -1.98
C CYS A 160 -2.48 4.28 -0.67
N LEU A 161 -1.29 3.70 -0.72
CA LEU A 161 -0.48 3.46 0.47
C LEU A 161 -0.02 4.77 1.12
N CYS A 162 0.45 5.72 0.30
CA CYS A 162 0.81 7.06 0.76
C CYS A 162 -0.39 7.77 1.39
N PHE A 163 -1.55 7.73 0.74
CA PHE A 163 -2.79 8.30 1.27
C PHE A 163 -3.15 7.70 2.64
N LEU A 164 -3.14 6.37 2.75
CA LEU A 164 -3.41 5.66 4.00
C LEU A 164 -2.45 6.11 5.11
N TYR A 165 -1.15 6.20 4.81
CA TYR A 165 -0.15 6.67 5.77
C TYR A 165 -0.42 8.09 6.26
N PHE A 166 -0.70 9.04 5.35
CA PHE A 166 -0.96 10.42 5.73
C PHE A 166 -2.27 10.58 6.51
N CYS A 167 -3.31 9.81 6.18
CA CYS A 167 -4.55 9.76 6.94
C CYS A 167 -4.29 9.33 8.39
N VAL A 168 -3.50 8.28 8.58
CA VAL A 168 -3.14 7.75 9.90
C VAL A 168 -2.30 8.74 10.68
N GLN A 169 -1.32 9.37 10.03
CA GLN A 169 -0.50 10.39 10.68
C GLN A 169 -1.33 11.60 11.10
N LYS A 170 -2.30 12.04 10.28
CA LYS A 170 -3.22 13.13 10.63
C LYS A 170 -4.08 12.78 11.84
N ILE A 171 -4.67 11.58 11.87
CA ILE A 171 -5.50 11.10 12.98
C ILE A 171 -4.65 10.92 14.25
N SER A 172 -3.45 10.37 14.13
CA SER A 172 -2.55 10.14 15.26
C SER A 172 -1.96 11.44 15.81
N SER A 173 -1.69 12.43 14.96
CA SER A 173 -1.19 13.75 15.37
C SER A 173 -2.26 14.54 16.13
N GLY A 174 -3.52 14.44 15.73
CA GLY A 174 -4.65 15.02 16.48
C GLY A 174 -4.86 14.42 17.87
N ARG A 175 -4.33 13.21 18.12
CA ARG A 175 -4.36 12.54 19.42
C ARG A 175 -3.09 12.78 20.26
N HIS A 176 -2.06 13.39 19.68
CA HIS A 176 -0.78 13.74 20.31
C HIS A 176 -0.70 15.24 20.62
N PHE A 177 -1.78 15.82 21.15
CA PHE A 177 -1.74 17.14 21.79
C PHE A 177 -1.11 16.99 23.19
N ASP A 178 0.14 16.55 23.26
CA ASP A 178 1.06 16.96 24.33
C ASP A 178 2.50 16.54 24.00
N THR A 179 3.25 17.44 23.37
CA THR A 179 4.65 17.71 23.74
C THR A 179 5.11 18.91 22.93
N GLY A 180 5.07 20.08 23.58
CA GLY A 180 5.65 21.31 23.05
C GLY A 180 7.11 21.09 22.64
N LYS A 181 7.35 21.10 21.32
CA LYS A 181 8.68 21.32 20.76
C LYS A 181 8.57 22.44 19.76
N ARG A 182 9.24 23.56 20.07
CA ARG A 182 9.58 24.61 19.10
C ARG A 182 10.27 23.92 17.90
N GLU A 183 9.53 23.78 16.81
CA GLU A 183 10.04 23.19 15.57
C GLU A 183 11.05 24.14 14.91
N ASN A 184 12.30 23.69 14.80
CA ASN A 184 13.30 24.37 14.00
C ASN A 184 13.04 24.07 12.52
N LYS A 185 13.19 25.06 11.61
CA LYS A 185 12.88 24.91 10.16
C LYS A 185 13.58 23.70 9.50
N ARG A 186 14.78 23.34 10.00
CA ARG A 186 15.59 22.19 9.56
C ARG A 186 15.04 20.83 10.02
N ASP A 187 14.35 20.80 11.17
CA ASP A 187 13.69 19.59 11.68
C ASP A 187 12.39 19.28 10.92
N ASN A 188 11.70 20.33 10.44
CA ASN A 188 10.49 20.18 9.64
C ASN A 188 10.77 19.45 8.31
N HIS A 189 11.85 19.84 7.59
CA HIS A 189 12.20 19.19 6.32
C HIS A 189 12.63 17.73 6.50
N LYS A 190 13.37 17.41 7.57
CA LYS A 190 13.72 16.02 7.92
C LYS A 190 12.48 15.20 8.28
N SER A 191 11.53 15.76 9.02
CA SER A 191 10.26 15.10 9.38
C SER A 191 9.39 14.79 8.15
N ILE A 192 9.34 15.72 7.19
CA ILE A 192 8.63 15.53 5.91
C ILE A 192 9.27 14.41 5.09
N PHE A 193 10.59 14.42 4.96
CA PHE A 193 11.31 13.41 4.20
C PHE A 193 11.12 12.01 4.79
N VAL A 194 11.26 11.87 6.11
CA VAL A 194 11.01 10.58 6.80
C VAL A 194 9.56 10.13 6.60
N SER A 195 8.61 11.05 6.67
CA SER A 195 7.19 10.72 6.45
C SER A 195 6.91 10.21 5.04
N CYS A 196 7.57 10.76 4.02
CA CYS A 196 7.43 10.28 2.65
C CYS A 196 8.16 8.95 2.41
N LEU A 197 9.25 8.69 3.14
CA LEU A 197 10.04 7.47 2.99
C LEU A 197 9.35 6.23 3.57
N VAL A 198 8.51 6.36 4.60
CA VAL A 198 7.88 5.20 5.25
C VAL A 198 7.00 4.38 4.28
N PRO A 199 6.06 4.98 3.52
CA PRO A 199 5.29 4.25 2.51
C PRO A 199 6.16 3.64 1.42
N LEU A 200 7.17 4.37 0.94
CA LEU A 200 8.10 3.90 -0.08
C LEU A 200 8.88 2.67 0.41
N PHE A 201 9.40 2.72 1.63
CA PHE A 201 10.11 1.60 2.24
C PHE A 201 9.23 0.35 2.29
N TRP A 202 8.01 0.44 2.83
CA TRP A 202 7.12 -0.71 2.95
C TRP A 202 6.68 -1.25 1.59
N TYR A 203 6.38 -0.36 0.65
CA TYR A 203 6.01 -0.76 -0.71
C TYR A 203 7.15 -1.51 -1.39
N LEU A 204 8.35 -0.93 -1.43
CA LEU A 204 9.52 -1.56 -2.07
C LEU A 204 9.94 -2.83 -1.35
N PHE A 205 9.95 -2.84 -0.01
CA PHE A 205 10.31 -4.01 0.78
C PHE A 205 9.39 -5.18 0.43
N ILE A 206 8.08 -4.99 0.45
CA ILE A 206 7.15 -6.09 0.14
C ILE A 206 7.16 -6.42 -1.34
N VAL A 207 7.15 -5.46 -2.26
CA VAL A 207 7.07 -5.77 -3.71
C VAL A 207 8.36 -6.39 -4.25
N LEU A 208 9.53 -6.03 -3.73
CA LEU A 208 10.82 -6.52 -4.21
C LEU A 208 11.40 -7.68 -3.38
N ALA A 209 11.08 -7.81 -2.09
CA ALA A 209 11.58 -8.96 -1.32
C ALA A 209 11.00 -10.28 -1.85
N LEU A 210 9.79 -10.26 -2.38
CA LEU A 210 9.07 -11.48 -2.74
C LEU A 210 9.62 -12.20 -3.97
N PRO A 211 9.88 -11.53 -5.11
CA PRO A 211 10.46 -12.23 -6.25
C PRO A 211 11.89 -12.70 -5.96
N VAL A 212 12.61 -12.00 -5.07
CA VAL A 212 13.93 -12.42 -4.58
C VAL A 212 13.82 -13.71 -3.75
N MET A 213 12.88 -13.74 -2.79
CA MET A 213 12.63 -14.91 -1.92
C MET A 213 12.10 -16.13 -2.68
N ASN A 214 11.28 -15.94 -3.72
CA ASN A 214 10.75 -17.04 -4.54
C ASN A 214 11.72 -17.52 -5.63
N GLN A 215 13.01 -17.17 -5.52
CA GLN A 215 14.06 -17.48 -6.49
C GLN A 215 13.73 -17.04 -7.94
N ALA A 216 12.85 -16.05 -8.13
CA ALA A 216 12.53 -15.56 -9.47
C ALA A 216 13.78 -14.96 -10.15
N HIS A 217 14.73 -14.46 -9.34
CA HIS A 217 16.04 -14.01 -9.80
C HIS A 217 16.91 -15.12 -10.41
N ILE A 218 16.64 -16.39 -10.06
CA ILE A 218 17.34 -17.57 -10.58
C ILE A 218 16.53 -18.18 -11.73
N LYS A 219 15.20 -18.30 -11.58
CA LYS A 219 14.33 -18.96 -12.54
C LYS A 219 14.12 -18.17 -13.83
N ASN A 220 14.00 -16.83 -13.75
CA ASN A 220 13.78 -15.96 -14.90
C ASN A 220 14.39 -14.56 -14.65
N PRO A 221 15.72 -14.42 -14.74
CA PRO A 221 16.42 -13.19 -14.34
C PRO A 221 16.02 -11.96 -15.17
N SER A 222 15.71 -12.12 -16.45
CA SER A 222 15.29 -11.03 -17.34
C SER A 222 13.95 -10.43 -16.94
N LEU A 223 12.92 -11.25 -16.76
CA LEU A 223 11.57 -10.84 -16.33
C LEU A 223 11.57 -10.23 -14.92
N PHE A 224 12.41 -10.76 -14.02
CA PHE A 224 12.59 -10.17 -12.69
C PHE A 224 13.23 -8.78 -12.77
N ARG A 225 14.32 -8.64 -13.53
CA ARG A 225 15.00 -7.36 -13.71
C ARG A 225 14.04 -6.33 -14.31
N GLU A 226 13.27 -6.69 -15.33
CA GLU A 226 12.27 -5.82 -15.91
C GLU A 226 11.22 -5.39 -14.88
N HIS A 227 10.67 -6.33 -14.10
CA HIS A 227 9.73 -6.00 -13.03
C HIS A 227 10.30 -5.03 -12.00
N ALA A 228 11.51 -5.32 -11.51
CA ALA A 228 12.18 -4.51 -10.51
C ALA A 228 12.45 -3.10 -11.03
N MET A 229 12.88 -2.96 -12.28
CA MET A 229 13.10 -1.66 -12.91
C MET A 229 11.80 -0.86 -13.01
N TYR A 230 10.70 -1.46 -13.45
CA TYR A 230 9.39 -0.78 -13.46
C TYR A 230 8.98 -0.31 -12.08
N VAL A 231 9.08 -1.17 -11.06
CA VAL A 231 8.73 -0.83 -9.68
C VAL A 231 9.60 0.32 -9.17
N LEU A 232 10.92 0.23 -9.34
CA LEU A 232 11.85 1.26 -8.86
C LEU A 232 11.64 2.60 -9.55
N ILE A 233 11.56 2.63 -10.89
CA ILE A 233 11.41 3.87 -11.66
C ILE A 233 10.08 4.54 -11.34
N VAL A 234 8.97 3.79 -11.39
CA VAL A 234 7.63 4.36 -11.20
C VAL A 234 7.45 4.81 -9.76
N SER A 235 7.86 4.00 -8.77
CA SER A 235 7.77 4.40 -7.36
C SER A 235 8.68 5.59 -7.05
N PHE A 236 9.88 5.69 -7.64
CA PHE A 236 10.74 6.86 -7.48
C PHE A 236 10.11 8.12 -8.07
N PHE A 237 9.58 8.05 -9.29
CA PHE A 237 8.89 9.16 -9.93
C PHE A 237 7.70 9.65 -9.09
N LEU A 238 6.83 8.73 -8.65
CA LEU A 238 5.68 9.07 -7.81
C LEU A 238 6.10 9.60 -6.44
N PHE A 239 7.18 9.08 -5.86
CA PHE A 239 7.74 9.60 -4.62
C PHE A 239 8.20 11.05 -4.77
N VAL A 240 8.94 11.37 -5.84
CA VAL A 240 9.40 12.74 -6.12
C VAL A 240 8.19 13.67 -6.31
N MET A 241 7.21 13.27 -7.12
CA MET A 241 6.00 14.05 -7.35
C MET A 241 5.26 14.34 -6.04
N MET A 242 5.04 13.30 -5.22
CA MET A 242 4.40 13.43 -3.91
C MET A 242 5.21 14.33 -2.97
N PHE A 243 6.53 14.17 -2.91
CA PHE A 243 7.41 14.97 -2.07
C PHE A 243 7.33 16.45 -2.43
N LEU A 244 7.37 16.78 -3.73
CA LEU A 244 7.19 18.14 -4.24
C LEU A 244 5.81 18.70 -3.90
N LEU A 245 4.73 17.93 -4.09
CA LEU A 245 3.37 18.34 -3.75
C LEU A 245 3.22 18.67 -2.26
N VAL A 246 3.82 17.87 -1.37
CA VAL A 246 3.80 18.11 0.08
C VAL A 246 4.56 19.40 0.44
N ILE A 247 5.71 19.66 -0.21
CA ILE A 247 6.46 20.91 -0.03
C ILE A 247 5.63 22.10 -0.51
N CYS A 248 5.05 22.04 -1.71
CA CYS A 248 4.22 23.10 -2.28
C CYS A 248 3.00 23.41 -1.40
N TYR A 249 2.26 22.38 -0.98
CA TYR A 249 1.08 22.52 -0.12
C TYR A 249 1.41 23.20 1.21
N ARG A 250 2.56 22.88 1.82
CA ARG A 250 2.99 23.49 3.09
C ARG A 250 3.51 24.91 2.90
N SER A 251 4.20 25.20 1.80
CA SER A 251 4.65 26.55 1.46
C SER A 251 3.49 27.50 1.17
N ALA A 252 2.38 26.98 0.64
CA ALA A 252 1.16 27.73 0.36
C ALA A 252 0.27 27.99 1.59
N LYS A 253 0.48 27.29 2.71
CA LYS A 253 -0.27 27.59 3.95
C LYS A 253 0.20 28.93 4.53
N PRO A 254 -0.67 29.94 4.65
CA PRO A 254 -0.31 31.19 5.30
C PRO A 254 0.11 30.90 6.75
N LYS A 255 1.22 31.51 7.20
CA LYS A 255 1.60 31.45 8.61
C LYS A 255 0.45 32.04 9.41
N GLN A 256 -0.15 31.25 10.31
CA GLN A 256 -1.01 31.83 11.35
C GLN A 256 -0.16 32.83 12.14
N GLU A 257 -0.48 34.11 12.02
CA GLU A 257 0.09 35.13 12.89
C GLU A 257 -0.32 34.79 14.33
N PRO A 258 0.64 34.65 15.27
CA PRO A 258 0.30 34.45 16.67
C PRO A 258 -0.50 35.66 17.15
N GLY A 259 -1.65 35.35 17.78
CA GLY A 259 -2.75 36.29 17.97
C GLY A 259 -2.35 37.64 18.55
N ARG A 260 -2.88 38.69 17.92
CA ARG A 260 -3.05 40.00 18.54
C ARG A 260 -4.31 39.91 19.41
N ASN A 261 -4.16 39.37 20.62
CA ASN A 261 -5.16 39.57 21.67
C ASN A 261 -5.04 41.04 22.11
N LEU A 262 -6.05 41.84 21.75
CA LEU A 262 -6.41 43.10 22.39
C LEU A 262 -7.85 42.95 22.85
#